data_AF-A0A2T5HFY9-F1
#
_entry.id   AF-A0A2T5HFY9-F1
#
_cell.length_a   1.000
_cell.length_b   1.000
_cell.length_c   1.000
_cell.angle_alpha   90.00
_cell.angle_beta   90.00
_cell.angle_gamma   90.00
#
_symmetry.space_group_name_H-M   'P 1'
#
loop_
_entity.id
_entity.type
_entity.pdbx_description
1 polymer ?
#
loop_
_entity_poly.entity_id
_entity_poly.type
_entity_poly.pdbx_seq_one_letter_code
_entity_poly.pdbx_strand_id
1 'polypeptide(L)'
;MHPSLQHALDIISIERNATEYSQAFDAVLEVINVFGEPDLANRLFAEIPRAVPETLVTELFNLLAWQTNDNGAAMTREVEAWLREGLDVRKLKIAMGLEVYPFPDAQEMYQVLSTLAEVVPEVAARCQGLITLRKASSHGLT
;
A
#
# COMPACT_ATOMS: atom_id res chain seq x y z
N MET A 1 8.49 -2.39 -17.20
CA MET A 1 8.37 -3.30 -16.07
C MET A 1 9.50 -4.31 -16.11
N HIS A 2 10.36 -4.28 -15.09
CA HIS A 2 11.45 -5.22 -14.91
C HIS A 2 10.96 -6.67 -14.74
N PRO A 3 11.69 -7.69 -15.25
CA PRO A 3 11.26 -9.10 -15.14
C PRO A 3 11.02 -9.60 -13.71
N SER A 4 11.86 -9.23 -12.73
CA SER A 4 11.64 -9.64 -11.33
C SER A 4 10.33 -9.09 -10.76
N LEU A 5 9.97 -7.86 -11.14
CA LEU A 5 8.72 -7.23 -10.70
C LEU A 5 7.50 -7.85 -11.38
N GLN A 6 7.58 -8.16 -12.67
CA GLN A 6 6.53 -8.92 -13.37
C GLN A 6 6.35 -10.30 -12.71
N HIS A 7 7.45 -11.01 -12.46
CA HIS A 7 7.41 -12.33 -11.85
C HIS A 7 6.77 -12.32 -10.47
N ALA A 8 7.14 -11.35 -9.62
CA ALA A 8 6.53 -11.19 -8.30
C ALA A 8 5.01 -10.95 -8.40
N LEU A 9 4.58 -10.04 -9.30
CA LEU A 9 3.15 -9.78 -9.51
C LEU A 9 2.39 -11.03 -10.01
N ASP A 10 3.00 -11.81 -10.91
CA ASP A 10 2.39 -13.05 -11.43
C ASP A 10 2.23 -14.10 -10.31
N ILE A 11 3.26 -14.31 -9.50
CA ILE A 11 3.22 -15.25 -8.37
C ILE A 11 2.22 -14.81 -7.32
N ILE A 12 2.19 -13.52 -6.95
CA ILE A 12 1.18 -12.99 -6.02
C ILE A 12 -0.22 -13.23 -6.58
N SER A 13 -0.44 -12.98 -7.87
CA SER A 13 -1.75 -13.22 -8.49
C SER A 13 -2.18 -14.68 -8.46
N ILE A 14 -1.24 -15.62 -8.48
CA ILE A 14 -1.50 -17.07 -8.37
C ILE A 14 -1.77 -17.45 -6.92
N GLU A 15 -0.94 -16.99 -5.98
CA GLU A 15 -0.98 -17.39 -4.57
C GLU A 15 -1.98 -16.60 -3.72
N ARG A 16 -2.57 -15.50 -4.19
CA ARG A 16 -3.51 -14.67 -3.41
C ARG A 16 -4.76 -15.38 -2.89
N ASN A 17 -5.07 -16.56 -3.43
CA ASN A 17 -6.17 -17.42 -2.98
C ASN A 17 -5.67 -18.72 -2.32
N ALA A 18 -4.36 -18.87 -2.15
CA ALA A 18 -3.74 -20.00 -1.47
C ALA A 18 -3.79 -19.81 0.05
N THR A 19 -3.64 -20.90 0.78
CA THR A 19 -3.60 -20.89 2.25
C THR A 19 -2.38 -20.15 2.79
N GLU A 20 -1.26 -20.19 2.07
CA GLU A 20 0.01 -19.60 2.46
C GLU A 20 0.71 -19.01 1.23
N TYR A 21 1.37 -17.88 1.42
CA TYR A 21 2.31 -17.33 0.44
C TYR A 21 3.63 -18.07 0.60
N SER A 22 3.95 -18.95 -0.35
CA SER A 22 5.20 -19.73 -0.30
C SER A 22 6.24 -19.12 -1.24
N GLN A 23 5.85 -18.89 -2.48
CA GLN A 23 6.74 -18.38 -3.53
C GLN A 23 6.70 -16.85 -3.61
N ALA A 24 5.61 -16.23 -3.19
CA ALA A 24 5.49 -14.78 -3.25
C ALA A 24 6.52 -14.08 -2.35
N PHE A 25 6.87 -14.64 -1.19
CA PHE A 25 7.93 -14.07 -0.34
C PHE A 25 9.27 -14.06 -1.07
N ASP A 26 9.71 -15.19 -1.62
CA ASP A 26 10.97 -15.30 -2.36
C ASP A 26 11.00 -14.36 -3.58
N ALA A 27 9.89 -14.30 -4.34
CA ALA A 27 9.80 -13.43 -5.52
C ALA A 27 9.86 -11.94 -5.15
N VAL A 28 9.27 -11.56 -4.02
CA VAL A 28 9.30 -10.19 -3.50
C VAL A 28 10.67 -9.83 -2.93
N LEU A 29 11.38 -10.78 -2.30
CA LEU A 29 12.76 -10.57 -1.86
C LEU A 29 13.67 -10.24 -3.04
N GLU A 30 13.47 -10.92 -4.18
CA GLU A 30 14.22 -10.62 -5.40
C GLU A 30 13.93 -9.22 -5.95
N VAL A 31 12.70 -8.71 -5.78
CA VAL A 31 12.39 -7.30 -6.09
C VAL A 31 13.22 -6.37 -5.21
N ILE A 32 13.35 -6.65 -3.91
CA ILE A 32 14.20 -5.85 -3.01
C ILE A 32 15.68 -5.92 -3.45
N ASN A 33 16.18 -7.09 -3.81
CA ASN A 33 17.57 -7.26 -4.26
C ASN A 33 17.87 -6.45 -5.53
N VAL A 34 16.93 -6.41 -6.47
CA VAL A 34 17.09 -5.71 -7.75
C VAL A 34 16.92 -4.20 -7.60
N PHE A 35 15.88 -3.76 -6.89
CA PHE A 35 15.53 -2.34 -6.81
C PHE A 35 16.25 -1.64 -5.65
N GLY A 36 16.56 -2.34 -4.57
CA GLY A 36 17.03 -1.74 -3.32
C GLY A 36 15.92 -0.98 -2.59
N GLU A 37 16.07 -0.80 -1.28
CA GLU A 37 15.06 -0.19 -0.41
C GLU A 37 14.88 1.35 -0.53
N PRO A 38 15.89 2.16 -0.90
CA PRO A 38 15.69 3.61 -0.98
C PRO A 38 14.66 4.00 -2.04
N ASP A 39 13.67 4.80 -1.62
CA ASP A 39 12.59 5.33 -2.47
C ASP A 39 11.76 4.22 -3.15
N LEU A 40 11.68 3.04 -2.50
CA LEU A 40 11.20 1.82 -3.13
C LEU A 40 9.73 1.94 -3.58
N ALA A 41 8.83 2.52 -2.78
CA ALA A 41 7.42 2.59 -3.14
C ALA A 41 7.23 3.50 -4.36
N ASN A 42 7.90 4.65 -4.42
CA ASN A 42 7.84 5.56 -5.57
C ASN A 42 8.45 4.93 -6.84
N ARG A 43 9.60 4.28 -6.71
CA ARG A 43 10.28 3.64 -7.85
C ARG A 43 9.48 2.48 -8.42
N LEU A 44 8.91 1.63 -7.57
CA LEU A 44 8.01 0.57 -8.01
C LEU A 44 6.74 1.14 -8.65
N PHE A 45 6.14 2.18 -8.06
CA PHE A 45 4.96 2.81 -8.65
C PHE A 45 5.23 3.35 -10.06
N ALA A 46 6.41 3.95 -10.29
CA ALA A 46 6.83 4.45 -11.59
C ALA A 46 7.07 3.32 -12.62
N GLU A 47 7.57 2.16 -12.17
CA GLU A 47 7.89 1.02 -13.02
C GLU A 47 6.66 0.16 -13.39
N ILE A 48 5.64 0.13 -12.52
CA ILE A 48 4.44 -0.69 -12.68
C ILE A 48 3.44 -0.03 -13.65
N PRO A 49 3.14 -0.66 -14.81
CA PRO A 49 2.19 -0.13 -15.78
C PRO A 49 0.81 0.13 -15.17
N ARG A 50 0.11 1.17 -15.65
CA ARG A 50 -1.25 1.51 -15.19
C ARG A 50 -2.29 0.41 -15.43
N ALA A 51 -2.01 -0.53 -16.32
CA ALA A 51 -2.86 -1.70 -16.57
C ALA A 51 -2.86 -2.73 -15.43
N VAL A 52 -1.85 -2.71 -14.56
CA VAL A 52 -1.80 -3.58 -13.38
C VAL A 52 -2.80 -3.09 -12.33
N PRO A 53 -3.75 -3.92 -11.86
CA PRO A 53 -4.76 -3.53 -10.89
C PRO A 53 -4.15 -2.99 -9.59
N GLU A 54 -4.74 -1.93 -9.02
CA GLU A 54 -4.23 -1.34 -7.77
C GLU A 54 -4.19 -2.35 -6.62
N THR A 55 -5.14 -3.28 -6.56
CA THR A 55 -5.19 -4.32 -5.53
C THR A 55 -3.99 -5.26 -5.56
N LEU A 56 -3.48 -5.60 -6.75
CA LEU A 56 -2.30 -6.45 -6.88
C LEU A 56 -1.03 -5.68 -6.47
N VAL A 57 -0.97 -4.37 -6.75
CA VAL A 57 0.13 -3.52 -6.29
C VAL A 57 0.10 -3.35 -4.77
N THR A 58 -1.09 -3.23 -4.17
CA THR A 58 -1.28 -3.24 -2.72
C THR A 58 -0.77 -4.52 -2.08
N GLU A 59 -1.11 -5.69 -2.65
CA GLU A 59 -0.62 -7.00 -2.15
C GLU A 59 0.91 -7.09 -2.22
N LEU A 60 1.51 -6.65 -3.32
CA LEU A 60 2.97 -6.52 -3.44
C LEU A 60 3.56 -5.64 -2.33
N PHE A 61 2.96 -4.48 -2.06
CA PHE A 61 3.46 -3.54 -1.06
C PHE A 61 3.33 -4.08 0.36
N ASN A 62 2.24 -4.78 0.67
CA ASN A 62 2.07 -5.45 1.96
C ASN A 62 3.16 -6.52 2.16
N LEU A 63 3.48 -7.32 1.14
CA LEU A 63 4.54 -8.33 1.22
C LEU A 63 5.94 -7.71 1.35
N LEU A 64 6.20 -6.61 0.64
CA LEU A 64 7.47 -5.89 0.73
C LEU A 64 7.72 -5.32 2.13
N ALA A 65 6.67 -4.79 2.77
CA ALA A 65 6.79 -4.23 4.12
C ALA A 65 7.35 -5.23 5.14
N TRP A 66 7.04 -6.52 5.00
CA TRP A 66 7.57 -7.58 5.85
C TRP A 66 9.01 -7.99 5.56
N GLN A 67 9.59 -7.57 4.44
CA GLN A 67 10.88 -8.06 3.95
C GLN A 67 11.97 -7.00 3.87
N THR A 68 11.62 -5.71 3.94
CA THR A 68 12.61 -4.64 4.08
C THR A 68 13.30 -4.67 5.44
N ASN A 69 14.55 -4.21 5.49
CA ASN A 69 15.37 -4.19 6.71
C ASN A 69 14.77 -3.34 7.84
N ASP A 70 13.94 -2.34 7.50
CA ASP A 70 13.27 -1.48 8.46
C ASP A 70 11.81 -1.87 8.75
N ASN A 71 11.40 -3.10 8.38
CA ASN A 71 10.04 -3.61 8.51
C ASN A 71 8.98 -2.69 7.88
N GLY A 72 9.31 -2.09 6.74
CA GLY A 72 8.41 -1.30 5.92
C GLY A 72 8.28 0.15 6.37
N ALA A 73 9.10 0.61 7.31
CA ALA A 73 8.98 1.96 7.87
C ALA A 73 9.25 3.06 6.83
N ALA A 74 10.21 2.88 5.93
CA ALA A 74 10.46 3.80 4.82
C ALA A 74 9.30 3.82 3.82
N MET A 75 8.85 2.63 3.39
CA MET A 75 7.71 2.52 2.47
C MET A 75 6.43 3.12 3.05
N THR A 76 6.18 2.91 4.34
CA THR A 76 5.02 3.48 5.04
C THR A 76 5.04 5.01 4.98
N ARG A 77 6.20 5.64 5.21
CA ARG A 77 6.36 7.10 5.12
C ARG A 77 6.13 7.63 3.70
N GLU A 78 6.62 6.92 2.68
CA GLU A 78 6.39 7.28 1.27
C GLU A 78 4.91 7.21 0.91
N VAL A 79 4.23 6.15 1.33
CA VAL A 79 2.79 5.97 1.09
C VAL A 79 1.95 6.97 1.89
N GLU A 80 2.35 7.31 3.11
CA GLU A 80 1.73 8.38 3.90
C GLU A 80 1.83 9.74 3.17
N ALA A 81 2.99 10.04 2.57
CA ALA A 81 3.18 11.25 1.78
C ALA A 81 2.22 11.28 0.58
N TRP A 82 1.95 10.16 -0.09
CA TRP A 82 0.96 10.11 -1.17
C TRP A 82 -0.45 10.52 -0.72
N LEU A 83 -0.84 10.12 0.48
CA LEU A 83 -2.14 10.49 1.07
C LEU A 83 -2.18 11.98 1.42
N ARG A 84 -1.10 12.53 1.96
CA ARG A 84 -0.99 13.98 2.26
C ARG A 84 -1.01 14.84 0.99
N GLU A 85 -0.35 14.37 -0.07
CA GLU A 85 -0.28 15.08 -1.35
C GLU A 85 -1.64 15.10 -2.07
N GLY A 86 -2.35 13.97 -2.09
CA GLY A 86 -3.71 13.93 -2.67
C GLY A 86 -3.77 14.02 -4.20
N LEU A 87 -2.65 13.87 -4.91
CA LEU A 87 -2.56 14.24 -6.34
C LEU A 87 -2.83 13.10 -7.34
N ASP A 88 -2.46 11.84 -7.03
CA ASP A 88 -2.65 10.70 -7.93
C ASP A 88 -3.63 9.69 -7.32
N VAL A 89 -4.83 9.59 -7.91
CA VAL A 89 -5.90 8.68 -7.47
C VAL A 89 -5.43 7.22 -7.36
N ARG A 90 -4.51 6.77 -8.22
CA ARG A 90 -3.97 5.40 -8.17
C ARG A 90 -3.10 5.22 -6.93
N LYS A 91 -2.22 6.19 -6.63
CA LYS A 91 -1.42 6.19 -5.39
C LYS A 91 -2.34 6.17 -4.17
N LEU A 92 -3.39 6.99 -4.16
CA LEU A 92 -4.37 7.03 -3.07
C LEU A 92 -5.06 5.68 -2.86
N LYS A 93 -5.52 5.03 -3.93
CA LYS A 93 -6.16 3.71 -3.84
C LYS A 93 -5.20 2.64 -3.32
N ILE A 94 -3.96 2.62 -3.79
CA ILE A 94 -2.93 1.68 -3.31
C ILE A 94 -2.68 1.92 -1.82
N ALA A 95 -2.47 3.16 -1.42
CA ALA A 95 -2.21 3.58 -0.04
C ALA A 95 -3.36 3.20 0.90
N MET A 96 -4.61 3.43 0.48
CA MET A 96 -5.80 3.08 1.25
C MET A 96 -6.10 1.58 1.28
N GLY A 97 -5.42 0.78 0.46
CA GLY A 97 -5.55 -0.67 0.41
C GLY A 97 -4.59 -1.41 1.34
N LEU A 98 -3.52 -0.76 1.82
CA LEU A 98 -2.52 -1.41 2.66
C LEU A 98 -3.13 -1.93 3.97
N GLU A 99 -2.61 -3.07 4.45
CA GLU A 99 -3.06 -3.69 5.70
C GLU A 99 -2.64 -2.87 6.92
N VAL A 100 -1.40 -2.38 6.92
CA VAL A 100 -0.91 -1.42 7.89
C VAL A 100 -1.18 -0.03 7.35
N TYR A 101 -2.16 0.65 7.92
CA TYR A 101 -2.52 1.99 7.52
C TYR A 101 -1.47 3.00 8.01
N PRO A 102 -1.01 3.95 7.16
CA PRO A 102 0.27 4.62 7.39
C PRO A 102 0.23 5.76 8.42
N PHE A 103 -0.94 6.23 8.85
CA PHE A 103 -1.05 7.31 9.84
C PHE A 103 -1.05 6.76 11.29
N PRO A 104 -0.03 7.07 12.12
CA PRO A 104 -0.02 6.68 13.52
C PRO A 104 -1.01 7.53 14.35
N ASP A 105 -1.14 8.81 14.03
CA ASP A 105 -2.04 9.74 14.71
C ASP A 105 -3.45 9.67 14.10
N ALA A 106 -4.45 9.37 14.94
CA ALA A 106 -5.84 9.30 14.53
C ALA A 106 -6.42 10.66 14.11
N GLN A 107 -6.00 11.76 14.75
CA GLN A 107 -6.46 13.10 14.39
C GLN A 107 -5.93 13.51 13.02
N GLU A 108 -4.64 13.27 12.76
CA GLU A 108 -4.04 13.53 11.44
C GLU A 108 -4.72 12.68 10.37
N MET A 109 -4.92 11.38 10.64
CA MET A 109 -5.66 10.48 9.76
C MET A 109 -7.04 11.05 9.41
N TYR A 110 -7.81 11.50 10.40
CA TYR A 110 -9.14 12.04 10.16
C TYR A 110 -9.10 13.31 9.31
N GLN A 111 -8.15 14.21 9.55
CA GLN A 111 -8.00 15.44 8.77
C GLN A 111 -7.67 15.15 7.31
N VAL A 112 -6.67 14.29 7.06
CA VAL A 112 -6.26 13.93 5.70
C VAL A 112 -7.39 13.22 4.97
N LEU A 113 -8.00 12.20 5.58
CA LEU A 113 -9.07 11.43 4.93
C LEU A 113 -10.34 12.24 4.69
N SER A 114 -10.70 13.15 5.61
CA SER A 114 -11.87 14.01 5.41
C SER A 114 -11.63 14.98 4.24
N THR A 115 -10.44 15.57 4.17
CA THR A 115 -10.04 16.45 3.06
C THR A 115 -10.07 15.70 1.73
N LEU A 116 -9.47 14.51 1.66
CA LEU A 116 -9.47 13.67 0.46
C LEU A 116 -10.90 13.27 0.04
N ALA A 117 -11.78 12.97 0.99
CA ALA A 117 -13.16 12.62 0.70
C ALA A 117 -13.95 13.79 0.09
N GLU A 118 -13.60 15.02 0.41
CA GLU A 118 -14.22 16.22 -0.14
C GLU A 118 -13.68 16.55 -1.53
N VAL A 119 -12.37 16.40 -1.76
CA VAL A 119 -11.71 16.89 -2.99
C VAL A 119 -11.45 15.81 -4.05
N VAL A 120 -11.52 14.52 -3.70
CA VAL A 120 -11.30 13.38 -4.62
C VAL A 120 -12.49 12.40 -4.55
N PRO A 121 -13.54 12.61 -5.35
CA PRO A 121 -14.76 11.81 -5.29
C PRO A 121 -14.53 10.30 -5.45
N GLU A 122 -13.54 9.88 -6.25
CA GLU A 122 -13.26 8.45 -6.50
C GLU A 122 -12.85 7.67 -5.25
N VAL A 123 -12.34 8.34 -4.22
CA VAL A 123 -11.87 7.70 -2.97
C VAL A 123 -12.71 8.05 -1.76
N ALA A 124 -13.73 8.91 -1.90
CA ALA A 124 -14.52 9.42 -0.79
C ALA A 124 -15.16 8.30 0.07
N ALA A 125 -15.76 7.29 -0.58
CA ALA A 125 -16.36 6.16 0.11
C ALA A 125 -15.32 5.36 0.92
N ARG A 126 -14.12 5.14 0.35
CA ARG A 126 -13.03 4.43 1.05
C ARG A 126 -12.50 5.24 2.23
N CYS A 127 -12.34 6.54 2.06
CA CYS A 127 -11.93 7.45 3.14
C CYS A 127 -12.90 7.36 4.33
N GLN A 128 -14.21 7.45 4.07
CA GLN A 128 -15.22 7.33 5.14
C GLN A 128 -15.22 5.94 5.81
N GLY A 129 -15.02 4.88 5.03
CA GLY A 129 -14.88 3.52 5.57
C GLY A 129 -13.70 3.39 6.53
N LEU A 130 -12.54 3.94 6.17
CA LEU A 130 -11.34 3.94 7.02
C LEU A 130 -11.51 4.77 8.28
N ILE A 131 -12.13 5.96 8.19
CA ILE A 131 -12.48 6.78 9.36
C ILE A 131 -13.40 6.01 10.32
N THR A 132 -14.41 5.33 9.78
CA THR A 132 -15.38 4.55 10.56
C THR A 132 -14.71 3.37 11.27
N LEU A 133 -13.88 2.62 10.55
CA LEU A 133 -13.13 1.48 11.11
C LEU A 133 -12.25 1.93 12.28
N ARG A 134 -11.51 3.03 12.12
CA ARG A 134 -10.63 3.55 13.16
C ARG A 134 -11.39 3.96 14.42
N LYS A 135 -12.53 4.67 14.27
CA LYS A 135 -13.40 5.01 15.41
C LYS A 135 -13.89 3.78 16.16
N ALA A 136 -14.28 2.72 15.44
CA ALA A 136 -14.72 1.47 16.07
C ALA A 136 -13.58 0.78 16.86
N SER A 137 -12.37 0.73 16.32
CA SER A 137 -11.21 0.16 17.02
C SER A 137 -10.81 0.94 18.27
N SER A 138 -10.96 2.27 18.27
CA SER A 138 -10.71 3.11 19.45
C SER A 138 -11.72 2.89 20.58
N HIS A 139 -12.91 2.38 20.28
CA HIS A 139 -13.97 2.10 21.26
C HIS A 139 -14.01 0.64 21.76
N GLY A 140 -13.15 -0.25 21.23
CA GLY A 140 -13.05 -1.66 21.64
C GLY A 140 -12.10 -1.91 22.82
N LEU A 141 -11.54 -0.86 23.43
CA LEU A 141 -10.69 -0.90 24.61
C LEU A 141 -11.44 -0.27 25.80
N THR A 142 -12.51 -0.92 26.25
CA THR A 142 -13.14 -0.69 27.56
C THR A 142 -13.59 -2.01 28.15
#